data_AF-A0A3S5DI12-F1
#
_entry.id   AF-A0A3S5DI12-F1
#
_cell.length_a   1.000
_cell.length_b   1.000
_cell.length_c   1.000
_cell.angle_alpha   90.00
_cell.angle_beta   90.00
_cell.angle_gamma   90.00
#
_symmetry.space_group_name_H-M   'P 1'
#
loop_
_entity.id
_entity.type
_entity.pdbx_description
1 polymer ?
#
loop_
_entity_poly.entity_id
_entity_poly.type
_entity_poly.pdbx_seq_one_letter_code
_entity_poly.pdbx_strand_id
1 'polypeptide(L)'
;MPAALGLLSLASLSVAAADALSLQGKTIGVAVVGTQHFWDREAFKARQRKVEKLGGKVIGVDGGRDNQVHANNHDILLVTQGGRGN
;
A
#
# COMPACT_ATOMS: atom_id res chain seq x y z
N MET A 1 -13.83 -2.75 49.54
CA MET A 1 -13.23 -1.82 48.56
C MET A 1 -12.70 -2.64 47.40
N PRO A 2 -13.38 -2.69 46.24
CA PRO A 2 -12.93 -3.48 45.10
C PRO A 2 -11.87 -2.68 44.33
N ALA A 3 -10.61 -3.11 44.40
CA ALA A 3 -9.50 -2.57 43.62
C ALA A 3 -8.84 -3.70 42.83
N ALA A 4 -9.55 -4.24 41.84
CA ALA A 4 -9.03 -5.30 40.98
C ALA A 4 -9.67 -5.36 39.58
N LEU A 5 -10.12 -4.22 39.02
CA LEU A 5 -10.70 -4.15 37.67
C LEU A 5 -10.08 -3.01 36.86
N GLY A 6 -8.74 -2.94 36.79
CA GLY A 6 -8.05 -1.86 36.08
C GLY A 6 -7.10 -2.27 34.97
N LEU A 7 -6.69 -3.55 34.89
CA LEU A 7 -5.50 -3.93 34.12
C LEU A 7 -5.76 -4.92 32.96
N LEU A 8 -6.96 -4.93 32.40
CA LEU A 8 -7.32 -5.82 31.29
C LEU A 8 -7.89 -5.10 30.05
N SER A 9 -7.47 -3.85 29.78
CA SER A 9 -8.04 -3.08 28.67
C SER A 9 -7.09 -2.76 27.53
N LEU A 10 -5.76 -2.77 27.68
CA LEU A 10 -4.86 -2.40 26.57
C LEU A 10 -4.55 -3.53 25.58
N ALA A 11 -4.67 -4.80 25.98
CA ALA A 11 -4.35 -5.93 25.11
C ALA A 11 -5.46 -6.26 24.09
N SER A 12 -6.70 -5.84 24.34
CA SER A 12 -7.84 -6.11 23.45
C SER A 12 -7.93 -5.15 22.27
N LEU A 13 -7.32 -3.95 22.35
CA LEU A 13 -7.27 -2.99 21.24
C LEU A 13 -6.29 -3.40 20.13
N SER A 14 -5.21 -4.12 20.47
CA SER A 14 -4.17 -4.50 19.50
C SER A 14 -4.60 -5.62 18.56
N VAL A 15 -5.46 -6.54 19.01
CA VAL A 15 -5.96 -7.65 18.19
C VAL A 15 -7.02 -7.18 17.18
N ALA A 16 -7.91 -6.25 17.58
CA ALA A 16 -8.92 -5.69 16.69
C ALA A 16 -8.34 -4.78 15.59
N ALA A 17 -7.21 -4.11 15.84
CA ALA A 17 -6.53 -3.28 14.86
C ALA A 17 -5.83 -4.09 13.75
N ALA A 18 -5.41 -5.32 14.03
CA ALA A 18 -4.79 -6.20 13.04
C ALA A 18 -5.80 -6.73 12.00
N ASP A 19 -7.05 -6.97 12.42
CA ASP A 19 -8.17 -7.37 11.55
C ASP A 19 -8.76 -6.20 10.73
N ALA A 20 -8.32 -4.96 11.01
CA ALA A 20 -8.84 -3.76 10.38
C ALA A 20 -8.03 -3.28 9.16
N LEU A 21 -6.83 -3.82 8.90
CA LEU A 21 -6.03 -3.41 7.74
C LEU A 21 -6.55 -4.13 6.49
N SER A 22 -7.36 -3.44 5.69
CA SER A 22 -7.92 -3.96 4.44
C SER A 22 -7.78 -2.91 3.32
N LEU A 23 -7.53 -3.37 2.09
CA LEU A 23 -7.50 -2.57 0.87
C LEU A 23 -8.57 -3.02 -0.13
N GLN A 24 -9.56 -3.79 0.32
CA GLN A 24 -10.67 -4.26 -0.50
C GLN A 24 -11.36 -3.09 -1.22
N GLY A 25 -11.54 -3.26 -2.52
CA GLY A 25 -12.13 -2.23 -3.39
C GLY A 25 -11.25 -1.00 -3.65
N LYS A 26 -10.03 -0.93 -3.11
CA LYS A 26 -9.07 0.13 -3.42
C LYS A 26 -8.16 -0.26 -4.59
N THR A 27 -7.82 0.73 -5.40
CA THR A 27 -6.77 0.61 -6.42
C THR A 27 -5.56 1.44 -5.97
N ILE A 28 -4.41 0.80 -5.81
CA ILE A 28 -3.19 1.41 -5.30
C ILE A 28 -2.17 1.51 -6.43
N GLY A 29 -1.78 2.75 -6.75
CA GLY A 29 -0.65 3.03 -7.62
C GLY A 29 0.67 2.79 -6.90
N VAL A 30 1.58 2.06 -7.53
CA VAL A 30 2.94 1.83 -7.01
C VAL A 30 3.93 2.26 -8.08
N ALA A 31 4.65 3.36 -7.82
CA ALA A 31 5.72 3.83 -8.68
C ALA A 31 7.09 3.48 -8.09
N VAL A 32 8.03 3.10 -8.95
CA VAL A 32 9.46 2.91 -8.63
C VAL A 32 10.31 3.63 -9.66
N VAL A 33 11.47 4.15 -9.24
CA VAL A 33 12.39 4.84 -10.16
C VAL A 33 13.03 3.86 -11.15
N GLY A 34 13.36 2.63 -10.72
CA GLY A 34 13.97 1.60 -11.55
C GLY A 34 14.10 0.26 -10.83
N THR A 35 14.02 -0.88 -11.53
CA THR A 35 14.12 -2.25 -10.94
C THR A 35 15.37 -3.05 -11.34
N GLN A 36 16.41 -2.38 -11.82
CA GLN A 36 17.65 -3.01 -12.30
C GLN A 36 18.43 -3.66 -11.16
N HIS A 37 18.45 -3.03 -9.99
CA HIS A 37 19.13 -3.57 -8.81
C HIS A 37 18.18 -4.40 -7.96
N PHE A 38 18.75 -5.39 -7.25
CA PHE A 38 18.01 -6.34 -6.43
C PHE A 38 17.10 -5.66 -5.42
N TRP A 39 17.64 -4.65 -4.72
CA TRP A 39 16.91 -3.93 -3.68
C TRP A 39 15.62 -3.30 -4.21
N ASP A 40 15.69 -2.51 -5.28
CA ASP A 40 14.52 -1.81 -5.81
C ASP A 40 13.49 -2.79 -6.38
N ARG A 41 13.97 -3.86 -7.05
CA ARG A 41 13.10 -4.88 -7.61
C ARG A 41 12.32 -5.63 -6.52
N GLU A 42 13.00 -6.02 -5.44
CA GLU A 42 12.32 -6.73 -4.36
C GLU A 42 11.41 -5.81 -3.55
N ALA A 43 11.80 -4.55 -3.32
CA ALA A 43 10.93 -3.57 -2.68
C ALA A 43 9.66 -3.30 -3.52
N PHE A 44 9.81 -3.13 -4.84
CA PHE A 44 8.70 -2.93 -5.76
C PHE A 44 7.74 -4.13 -5.77
N LYS A 45 8.27 -5.35 -5.89
CA LYS A 45 7.44 -6.57 -5.84
C LYS A 45 6.79 -6.78 -4.47
N ALA A 46 7.53 -6.54 -3.38
CA ALA A 46 7.02 -6.73 -2.02
C ALA A 46 5.84 -5.80 -1.73
N ARG A 47 5.90 -4.54 -2.18
CA ARG A 47 4.79 -3.59 -2.03
C ARG A 47 3.54 -4.05 -2.79
N GLN A 48 3.70 -4.49 -4.04
CA GLN A 48 2.58 -5.00 -4.84
C GLN A 48 1.93 -6.23 -4.18
N ARG A 49 2.74 -7.22 -3.78
CA ARG A 49 2.25 -8.41 -3.06
C ARG A 49 1.50 -8.05 -1.77
N LYS A 50 1.97 -7.04 -1.04
CA LYS A 50 1.30 -6.60 0.19
C LYS A 50 -0.06 -5.98 -0.12
N VAL A 51 -0.19 -5.18 -1.18
CA VAL A 51 -1.48 -4.62 -1.61
C VAL A 51 -2.46 -5.73 -1.98
N GLU A 52 -2.02 -6.71 -2.78
CA GLU A 52 -2.84 -7.85 -3.19
C GLU A 52 -3.25 -8.72 -2.00
N LYS A 53 -2.33 -8.99 -1.07
CA LYS A 53 -2.62 -9.72 0.17
C LYS A 53 -3.67 -9.03 1.04
N LEU A 54 -3.76 -7.70 0.95
CA LEU A 54 -4.76 -6.89 1.63
C LEU A 54 -6.04 -6.72 0.78
N GLY A 55 -6.19 -7.42 -0.35
CA GLY A 55 -7.38 -7.38 -1.20
C GLY A 55 -7.50 -6.16 -2.12
N GLY A 56 -6.44 -5.36 -2.26
CA GLY A 56 -6.39 -4.22 -3.18
C GLY A 56 -5.95 -4.61 -4.59
N LYS A 57 -6.32 -3.77 -5.58
CA LYS A 57 -5.81 -3.86 -6.96
C LYS A 57 -4.56 -3.00 -7.10
N VAL A 58 -3.53 -3.51 -7.76
CA VAL A 58 -2.27 -2.80 -8.00
C VAL A 58 -2.25 -2.20 -9.42
N ILE A 59 -1.69 -0.98 -9.54
CA ILE A 59 -1.17 -0.45 -10.81
C ILE A 59 0.32 -0.14 -10.59
N GLY A 60 1.19 -1.00 -11.11
CA GLY A 60 2.64 -0.87 -10.99
C GLY A 60 3.23 -0.15 -12.19
N VAL A 61 4.09 0.84 -11.95
CA VAL A 61 4.82 1.58 -12.99
C VAL A 61 6.29 1.68 -12.63
N ASP A 62 7.16 1.40 -13.60
CA ASP A 62 8.62 1.41 -13.47
C ASP A 62 9.19 2.55 -14.33
N GLY A 63 10.01 3.41 -13.73
CA GLY A 63 10.69 4.51 -14.41
C GLY A 63 11.93 4.08 -15.20
N GLY A 64 12.43 2.85 -15.04
CA GLY A 64 13.58 2.37 -15.80
C GLY A 64 14.89 3.14 -15.52
N ARG A 65 15.01 3.82 -14.38
CA ARG A 65 16.07 4.79 -14.01
C ARG A 65 16.08 6.06 -14.86
N ASP A 66 14.99 6.31 -15.57
CA ASP A 66 14.74 7.57 -16.23
C ASP A 66 13.81 8.42 -15.36
N ASN A 67 14.31 9.58 -14.93
CA ASN A 67 13.57 10.48 -14.05
C ASN A 67 12.36 11.11 -14.76
N GLN A 68 12.44 11.34 -16.07
CA GLN A 68 11.32 11.86 -16.85
C GLN A 68 10.21 10.82 -16.93
N VAL A 69 10.56 9.56 -17.20
CA VAL A 69 9.58 8.46 -17.20
C VAL A 69 8.98 8.27 -15.80
N HIS A 70 9.81 8.31 -14.75
CA HIS A 70 9.30 8.22 -13.37
C HIS A 70 8.35 9.37 -13.01
N ALA A 71 8.62 10.60 -13.45
CA ALA A 71 7.72 11.73 -13.27
C ALA A 71 6.39 11.53 -14.01
N ASN A 72 6.44 11.20 -15.30
CA ASN A 72 5.25 10.95 -16.13
C ASN A 72 4.39 9.80 -15.57
N ASN A 73 5.02 8.80 -14.94
CA ASN A 73 4.33 7.70 -14.29
C ASN A 73 3.40 8.14 -13.14
N HIS A 74 3.72 9.23 -12.43
CA HIS A 74 2.81 9.75 -11.39
C HIS A 74 1.55 10.36 -12.02
N ASP A 75 1.67 11.05 -13.15
CA ASP A 75 0.51 11.57 -13.89
C ASP A 75 -0.42 10.43 -14.36
N ILE A 76 0.16 9.34 -14.87
CA ILE A 76 -0.60 8.12 -15.23
C ILE A 76 -1.39 7.60 -14.03
N LEU A 77 -0.77 7.53 -12.85
CA LEU A 77 -1.42 7.03 -11.64
C LEU A 77 -2.52 7.97 -11.13
N LEU A 78 -2.33 9.28 -11.22
CA LEU A 78 -3.33 10.28 -10.82
C LEU A 78 -4.53 10.29 -11.76
N VAL A 79 -4.31 10.25 -13.08
CA VAL A 79 -5.39 10.20 -14.08
C VAL A 79 -6.16 8.90 -13.99
N THR A 80 -5.49 7.76 -13.77
CA THR A 80 -6.17 6.46 -13.62
C THR A 80 -7.06 6.39 -12.36
N GLN A 81 -6.79 7.20 -11.34
CA GLN A 81 -7.70 7.35 -10.19
C GLN A 81 -8.87 8.30 -10.46
N GLY A 82 -8.71 9.30 -11.34
CA GLY A 82 -9.74 10.30 -11.67
C GLY A 82 -10.86 9.84 -12.61
N GLY A 83 -10.74 8.67 -13.26
CA GLY A 83 -11.70 8.19 -14.27
C GLY A 83 -12.97 7.49 -13.76
N ARG A 84 -13.27 7.51 -12.45
CA ARG A 84 -14.52 6.95 -11.87
C ARG A 84 -15.39 8.06 -11.25
N GLY A 85 -15.71 9.06 -12.07
CA GLY A 85 -16.55 10.19 -11.67
C GLY A 85 -17.17 10.89 -12.87
N ASN A 86 -17.93 10.16 -13.69
CA ASN A 86 -19.01 10.66 -14.53
C ASN A 86 -20.00 9.52 -14.75
#